data_AF-A0A9D2UW56-F1
#
_entry.id   AF-A0A9D2UW56-F1
#
_cell.length_a   1.000
_cell.length_b   1.000
_cell.length_c   1.000
_cell.angle_alpha   90.00
_cell.angle_beta   90.00
_cell.angle_gamma   90.00
#
_symmetry.space_group_name_H-M   'P 1'
#
loop_
_entity.id
_entity.type
_entity.pdbx_description
1 polymer ?
#
loop_
_entity_poly.entity_id
_entity_poly.type
_entity_poly.pdbx_seq_one_letter_code
_entity_poly.pdbx_strand_id
1 'polypeptide(L)'
;MFLLDSFKQLSRALMRLAPYACGFALYWAWLMLSFYVTSPFSDNVSYAPLLTNLAWFCSASGHAIVLVFFIVKPHVIARFMEKRSAIYAFGALLASGSLFGSVGFIMSAESSIWMAISVLSFLVAGGTSAFLAVAWGMKLLPMSRKDISYVNALTLIIAGGIHLLLSSINSITMLAVVISLPLLSSVILIHAPKPEPADLQSDSPEQYTVRRSFGIAIPLVTCALYALCGELLRNASASSVGVTTMGVYYDFGLIIGSAVIIASEYFSQAKPAITDKPHNEFNALKPMFMAMALAFMITVIFSMPYYFAYLCFAVGFAGLRIYAWLYCNSIINKFGLNPIRVFSIMLASFALGPFIASPIMHLVAINDDLW
;
A
#
# COMPACT_ATOMS: atom_id res chain seq x y z
N MET A 1 -26.63 -26.97 9.24
CA MET A 1 -26.34 -27.28 7.82
C MET A 1 -25.92 -26.03 7.04
N PHE A 2 -26.74 -24.98 7.00
CA PHE A 2 -26.47 -23.73 6.25
C PHE A 2 -25.13 -23.01 6.59
N LEU A 3 -24.75 -22.95 7.88
CA LEU A 3 -23.48 -22.37 8.32
C LEU A 3 -22.25 -23.17 7.86
N LEU A 4 -22.36 -24.50 7.81
CA LEU A 4 -21.27 -25.39 7.40
C LEU A 4 -21.02 -25.29 5.88
N ASP A 5 -22.09 -25.17 5.09
CA ASP A 5 -22.00 -25.01 3.64
C ASP A 5 -21.49 -23.62 3.24
N SER A 6 -21.93 -22.57 3.95
CA SER A 6 -21.40 -21.21 3.79
C SER A 6 -19.91 -21.13 4.13
N PHE A 7 -19.48 -21.82 5.20
CA PHE A 7 -18.08 -21.89 5.58
C PHE A 7 -17.22 -22.65 4.55
N LYS A 8 -17.71 -23.77 4.01
CA LYS A 8 -17.04 -24.53 2.94
C LYS A 8 -16.93 -23.73 1.63
N GLN A 9 -17.93 -22.92 1.30
CA GLN A 9 -17.88 -22.04 0.13
C GLN A 9 -16.87 -20.90 0.33
N LEU A 10 -16.87 -20.27 1.51
CA LEU A 10 -15.89 -19.24 1.86
C LEU A 10 -14.47 -19.80 1.83
N SER A 11 -14.24 -20.98 2.43
CA SER A 11 -12.93 -21.65 2.42
C SER A 11 -12.42 -21.94 1.00
N ARG A 12 -13.28 -22.44 0.11
CA ARG A 12 -12.94 -22.69 -1.29
C ARG A 12 -12.62 -21.39 -2.05
N ALA A 13 -13.40 -20.34 -1.84
CA ALA A 13 -13.14 -19.02 -2.41
C ALA A 13 -11.80 -18.45 -1.91
N LEU A 14 -11.53 -18.53 -0.61
CA LEU A 14 -10.27 -18.07 -0.02
C LEU A 14 -9.05 -18.83 -0.56
N MET A 15 -9.14 -20.16 -0.72
CA MET A 15 -8.05 -20.96 -1.31
C MET A 15 -7.74 -20.55 -2.76
N ARG A 16 -8.75 -20.16 -3.53
CA ARG A 16 -8.57 -19.65 -4.89
C ARG A 16 -7.89 -18.28 -4.91
N LEU A 17 -8.22 -17.41 -3.94
CA LEU A 17 -7.67 -16.05 -3.85
C LEU A 17 -6.28 -16.00 -3.19
N ALA A 18 -5.88 -17.07 -2.49
CA ALA A 18 -4.64 -17.14 -1.72
C ALA A 18 -3.38 -16.78 -2.53
N PRO A 19 -3.16 -17.25 -3.77
CA PRO A 19 -1.97 -16.88 -4.53
C PRO A 19 -1.86 -15.36 -4.77
N TYR A 20 -2.99 -14.69 -4.97
CA TYR A 20 -3.01 -13.24 -5.19
C TYR A 20 -2.75 -12.47 -3.90
N ALA A 21 -3.46 -12.86 -2.82
CA ALA A 21 -3.27 -12.24 -1.52
C ALA A 21 -1.84 -12.44 -1.01
N CYS A 22 -1.30 -13.66 -1.07
CA CYS A 22 0.07 -13.94 -0.66
C CYS A 22 1.09 -13.22 -1.55
N GLY A 23 0.96 -13.31 -2.87
CA GLY A 23 1.92 -12.67 -3.78
C GLY A 23 1.96 -11.15 -3.60
N PHE A 24 0.80 -10.51 -3.45
CA PHE A 24 0.73 -9.07 -3.22
C PHE A 24 1.16 -8.71 -1.79
N ALA A 25 0.89 -9.57 -0.80
CA ALA A 25 1.38 -9.39 0.57
C ALA A 25 2.90 -9.39 0.64
N LEU A 26 3.59 -10.22 -0.14
CA LEU A 26 5.06 -10.22 -0.17
C LEU A 26 5.61 -8.88 -0.68
N TYR A 27 4.96 -8.27 -1.70
CA TYR A 27 5.31 -6.92 -2.15
C TYR A 27 5.08 -5.87 -1.05
N TRP A 28 3.95 -5.93 -0.36
CA TRP A 28 3.66 -5.00 0.73
C TRP A 28 4.56 -5.21 1.96
N ALA A 29 4.86 -6.46 2.30
CA ALA A 29 5.78 -6.80 3.38
C ALA A 29 7.19 -6.29 3.09
N TRP A 30 7.63 -6.33 1.81
CA TRP A 30 8.88 -5.68 1.39
C TRP A 30 8.86 -4.19 1.72
N LEU A 31 7.78 -3.48 1.36
CA LEU A 31 7.65 -2.05 1.65
C LEU A 31 7.66 -1.79 3.17
N MET A 32 6.94 -2.60 3.96
CA MET A 32 6.92 -2.45 5.42
C MET A 32 8.32 -2.69 6.02
N LEU A 33 8.92 -3.85 5.75
CA LEU A 33 10.23 -4.20 6.31
C LEU A 33 11.37 -3.30 5.83
N SER A 34 11.28 -2.77 4.62
CA SER A 34 12.30 -1.86 4.09
C SER A 34 12.21 -0.47 4.69
N PHE A 35 11.05 0.02 5.13
CA PHE A 35 10.88 1.44 5.49
C PHE A 35 10.27 1.71 6.87
N TYR A 36 9.87 0.65 7.56
CA TYR A 36 9.34 0.66 8.92
C TYR A 36 10.19 -0.15 9.90
N VAL A 37 11.38 -0.62 9.47
CA VAL A 37 12.40 -1.19 10.35
C VAL A 37 13.75 -0.55 10.02
N THR A 38 14.58 -0.36 11.05
CA THR A 38 15.92 0.26 10.91
C THR A 38 17.03 -0.76 10.64
N SER A 39 16.83 -2.03 11.00
CA SER A 39 17.84 -3.10 10.88
C SER A 39 18.38 -3.34 9.48
N PRO A 40 17.67 -3.12 8.35
CA PRO A 40 18.31 -3.25 7.03
C PRO A 40 19.47 -2.27 6.80
N PHE A 41 19.52 -1.14 7.53
CA PHE A 41 20.36 0.00 7.17
C PHE A 41 21.55 0.24 8.10
N SER A 42 21.37 -0.03 9.39
CA SER A 42 22.44 0.11 10.37
C SER A 42 22.04 -0.53 11.70
N ASP A 43 23.01 -1.14 12.38
CA ASP A 43 22.89 -1.54 13.79
C ASP A 43 23.08 -0.35 14.73
N ASN A 44 23.55 0.79 14.23
CA ASN A 44 23.72 2.01 15.01
C ASN A 44 22.39 2.75 15.16
N VAL A 45 21.81 2.67 16.35
CA VAL A 45 20.51 3.22 16.73
C VAL A 45 20.41 4.75 16.50
N SER A 46 21.53 5.47 16.50
CA SER A 46 21.54 6.94 16.34
C SER A 46 21.34 7.38 14.89
N TYR A 47 21.93 6.66 13.92
CA TYR A 47 21.89 7.02 12.50
C TYR A 47 20.84 6.26 11.69
N ALA A 48 20.46 5.06 12.15
CA ALA A 48 19.56 4.19 11.40
C ALA A 48 18.20 4.84 11.05
N PRO A 49 17.52 5.60 11.94
CA PRO A 49 16.25 6.25 11.60
C PRO A 49 16.37 7.27 10.46
N LEU A 50 17.46 8.04 10.43
CA LEU A 50 17.72 9.02 9.37
C LEU A 50 17.89 8.32 8.02
N LEU A 51 18.68 7.24 7.99
CA LEU A 51 18.94 6.47 6.77
C LEU A 51 17.67 5.77 6.27
N THR A 52 16.83 5.24 7.17
CA THR A 52 15.52 4.67 6.81
C THR A 52 14.59 5.72 6.19
N ASN A 53 14.55 6.93 6.75
CA ASN A 53 13.76 8.03 6.19
C ASN A 53 14.29 8.50 4.83
N LEU A 54 15.61 8.57 4.66
CA LEU A 54 16.21 8.90 3.37
C LEU A 54 15.88 7.83 2.32
N ALA A 55 15.96 6.54 2.68
CA ALA A 55 15.57 5.43 1.81
C ALA A 55 14.09 5.51 1.41
N TRP A 56 13.20 5.78 2.38
CA TRP A 56 11.77 5.98 2.14
C TRP A 56 11.51 7.11 1.15
N PHE A 57 12.11 8.28 1.38
CA PHE A 57 11.96 9.44 0.51
C PHE A 57 12.48 9.18 -0.91
N CYS A 58 13.67 8.58 -1.05
CA CYS A 58 14.25 8.25 -2.35
C CYS A 58 13.37 7.24 -3.11
N SER A 59 12.91 6.20 -2.41
CA SER A 59 12.02 5.19 -2.99
C SER A 59 10.68 5.78 -3.41
N ALA A 60 10.02 6.57 -2.55
CA ALA A 60 8.76 7.25 -2.88
C ALA A 60 8.91 8.21 -4.07
N SER A 61 10.05 8.92 -4.16
CA SER A 61 10.36 9.83 -5.27
C SER A 61 10.55 9.08 -6.58
N GLY A 62 11.36 8.02 -6.58
CA GLY A 62 11.55 7.15 -7.75
C GLY A 62 10.24 6.53 -8.22
N HIS A 63 9.42 6.08 -7.26
CA HIS A 63 8.07 5.55 -7.51
C HIS A 63 7.20 6.60 -8.22
N ALA A 64 7.10 7.82 -7.67
CA ALA A 64 6.30 8.91 -8.24
C ALA A 64 6.75 9.27 -9.68
N ILE A 65 8.06 9.42 -9.91
CA ILE A 65 8.62 9.77 -11.23
C ILE A 65 8.25 8.73 -12.28
N VAL A 66 8.40 7.43 -11.96
CA VAL A 66 8.06 6.36 -12.90
C VAL A 66 6.55 6.29 -13.17
N LEU A 67 5.72 6.56 -12.17
CA LEU A 67 4.27 6.62 -12.37
C LEU A 67 3.86 7.76 -13.31
N VAL A 68 4.53 8.92 -13.26
CA VAL A 68 4.31 9.99 -14.24
C VAL A 68 4.59 9.49 -15.66
N PHE A 69 5.68 8.74 -15.85
CA PHE A 69 5.96 8.11 -17.15
C PHE A 69 4.86 7.14 -17.57
N PHE A 70 4.32 6.33 -16.66
CA PHE A 70 3.24 5.39 -16.95
C PHE A 70 1.93 6.09 -17.33
N ILE A 71 1.63 7.23 -16.70
CA ILE A 71 0.47 8.07 -17.02
C ILE A 71 0.57 8.62 -18.44
N VAL A 72 1.75 9.10 -18.83
CA VAL A 72 2.02 9.72 -20.13
C VAL A 72 2.13 8.68 -21.25
N LYS A 73 2.77 7.53 -20.99
CA LYS A 73 3.06 6.48 -21.99
C LYS A 73 2.50 5.10 -21.62
N PRO A 74 1.19 4.96 -21.31
CA PRO A 74 0.63 3.71 -20.78
C PRO A 74 0.75 2.53 -21.77
N HIS A 75 0.66 2.78 -23.07
CA HIS A 75 0.75 1.73 -24.10
C HIS A 75 2.13 1.07 -24.17
N VAL A 76 3.20 1.83 -23.88
CA VAL A 76 4.57 1.28 -23.85
C VAL A 76 4.68 0.31 -22.68
N ILE A 77 4.17 0.71 -21.52
CA ILE A 77 4.21 -0.09 -20.29
C ILE A 77 3.36 -1.36 -20.42
N ALA A 78 2.20 -1.27 -21.07
CA ALA A 78 1.36 -2.45 -21.34
C ALA A 78 2.15 -3.56 -22.06
N ARG A 79 2.88 -3.20 -23.12
CA ARG A 79 3.73 -4.14 -23.87
C ARG A 79 4.84 -4.76 -23.03
N PHE A 80 5.35 -4.03 -22.04
CA PHE A 80 6.33 -4.59 -21.10
C PHE A 80 5.65 -5.54 -20.11
N MET A 81 4.50 -5.18 -19.55
CA MET A 81 3.77 -6.03 -18.59
C MET A 81 3.27 -7.35 -19.18
N GLU A 82 3.06 -7.43 -20.49
CA GLU A 82 2.74 -8.68 -21.19
C GLU A 82 3.89 -9.71 -21.14
N LYS A 83 5.14 -9.24 -20.97
CA LYS A 83 6.32 -10.10 -20.99
C LYS A 83 6.66 -10.58 -19.58
N ARG A 84 6.65 -11.90 -19.37
CA ARG A 84 7.11 -12.53 -18.12
C ARG A 84 8.53 -12.11 -17.74
N SER A 85 9.42 -12.02 -18.72
CA SER A 85 10.82 -11.59 -18.50
C SER A 85 10.92 -10.17 -17.96
N ALA A 86 10.02 -9.26 -18.37
CA ALA A 86 10.00 -7.91 -17.82
C ALA A 86 9.60 -7.94 -16.35
N ILE A 87 8.54 -8.68 -15.98
CA ILE A 87 8.12 -8.80 -14.57
C ILE A 87 9.27 -9.34 -13.70
N TYR A 88 9.99 -10.37 -14.16
CA TYR A 88 11.18 -10.86 -13.47
C TYR A 88 12.28 -9.82 -13.35
N ALA A 89 12.58 -9.11 -14.44
CA ALA A 89 13.63 -8.09 -14.44
C ALA A 89 13.29 -6.95 -13.46
N PHE A 90 12.04 -6.47 -13.43
CA PHE A 90 11.61 -5.46 -12.48
C PHE A 90 11.64 -5.96 -11.03
N GLY A 91 11.27 -7.21 -10.78
CA GLY A 91 11.44 -7.87 -9.48
C GLY A 91 12.90 -7.95 -9.03
N ALA A 92 13.78 -8.36 -9.94
CA ALA A 92 15.22 -8.45 -9.67
C ALA A 92 15.87 -7.08 -9.45
N LEU A 93 15.46 -6.06 -10.21
CA LEU A 93 15.93 -4.68 -10.03
C LEU A 93 15.42 -4.10 -8.70
N LEU A 94 14.20 -4.41 -8.28
CA LEU A 94 13.67 -4.02 -6.98
C LEU A 94 14.49 -4.64 -5.83
N ALA A 95 14.74 -5.93 -5.93
CA ALA A 95 15.55 -6.68 -4.97
C ALA A 95 16.99 -6.15 -4.91
N SER A 96 17.60 -5.92 -6.09
CA SER A 96 18.97 -5.40 -6.21
C SER A 96 19.08 -3.98 -5.69
N GLY A 97 18.14 -3.10 -6.02
CA GLY A 97 18.12 -1.73 -5.51
C GLY A 97 17.98 -1.69 -3.98
N SER A 98 17.17 -2.60 -3.41
CA SER A 98 17.06 -2.74 -1.95
C SER A 98 18.36 -3.24 -1.31
N LEU A 99 19.03 -4.22 -1.94
CA LEU A 99 20.33 -4.74 -1.50
C LEU A 99 21.42 -3.67 -1.53
N PHE A 100 21.68 -3.08 -2.71
CA PHE A 100 22.74 -2.10 -2.89
C PHE A 100 22.47 -0.82 -2.10
N GLY A 101 21.19 -0.44 -1.99
CA GLY A 101 20.73 0.64 -1.12
C GLY A 101 21.17 0.45 0.33
N SER A 102 20.81 -0.71 0.89
CA SER A 102 21.10 -1.07 2.28
C SER A 102 22.59 -1.27 2.54
N VAL A 103 23.28 -1.99 1.65
CA VAL A 103 24.73 -2.24 1.76
C VAL A 103 25.52 -0.94 1.71
N GLY A 104 25.19 0.00 0.82
CA GLY A 104 25.92 1.27 0.75
C GLY A 104 25.85 2.04 2.08
N PHE A 105 24.68 2.06 2.74
CA PHE A 105 24.52 2.68 4.05
C PHE A 105 25.29 1.96 5.16
N ILE A 106 25.33 0.62 5.13
CA ILE A 106 26.11 -0.18 6.09
C ILE A 106 27.62 0.05 5.91
N MET A 107 28.09 0.14 4.66
CA MET A 107 29.52 0.30 4.37
C MET A 107 30.06 1.65 4.83
N SER A 108 29.38 2.75 4.48
CA SER A 108 29.76 4.08 4.96
C SER A 108 28.67 5.12 4.66
N ALA A 109 27.94 5.54 5.69
CA ALA A 109 26.96 6.62 5.57
C ALA A 109 27.61 8.01 5.37
N GLU A 110 28.87 8.19 5.73
CA GLU A 110 29.59 9.47 5.62
C GLU A 110 30.30 9.64 4.26
N SER A 111 30.61 8.52 3.58
CA SER A 111 31.25 8.55 2.27
C SER A 111 30.27 8.98 1.17
N SER A 112 30.64 10.02 0.43
CA SER A 112 29.81 10.55 -0.67
C SER A 112 29.52 9.50 -1.76
N ILE A 113 30.46 8.57 -2.01
CA ILE A 113 30.29 7.52 -3.02
C ILE A 113 29.23 6.51 -2.57
N TRP A 114 29.34 6.02 -1.34
CA TRP A 114 28.41 5.04 -0.78
C TRP A 114 27.01 5.63 -0.58
N MET A 115 26.93 6.89 -0.14
CA MET A 115 25.69 7.65 -0.09
C MET A 115 25.03 7.78 -1.48
N ALA A 116 25.80 8.13 -2.51
CA ALA A 116 25.28 8.24 -3.88
C ALA A 116 24.78 6.88 -4.41
N ILE A 117 25.52 5.80 -4.18
CA ILE A 117 25.10 4.44 -4.54
C ILE A 117 23.77 4.11 -3.85
N SER A 118 23.64 4.40 -2.55
CA SER A 118 22.42 4.09 -1.81
C SER A 118 21.22 4.88 -2.30
N VAL A 119 21.36 6.19 -2.50
CA VAL A 119 20.31 7.06 -3.02
C VAL A 119 19.85 6.60 -4.40
N LEU A 120 20.78 6.35 -5.33
CA LEU A 120 20.46 5.87 -6.67
C LEU A 120 19.78 4.49 -6.63
N SER A 121 20.25 3.61 -5.76
CA SER A 121 19.67 2.27 -5.61
C SER A 121 18.24 2.31 -5.08
N PHE A 122 17.94 3.18 -4.11
CA PHE A 122 16.57 3.37 -3.62
C PHE A 122 15.66 4.10 -4.61
N LEU A 123 16.18 5.03 -5.41
CA LEU A 123 15.44 5.61 -6.53
C LEU A 123 15.05 4.53 -7.56
N VAL A 124 15.98 3.62 -7.89
CA VAL A 124 15.71 2.50 -8.79
C VAL A 124 14.71 1.52 -8.16
N ALA A 125 14.88 1.13 -6.91
CA ALA A 125 13.92 0.28 -6.18
C ALA A 125 12.53 0.91 -6.15
N GLY A 126 12.44 2.20 -5.82
CA GLY A 126 11.21 2.97 -5.87
C GLY A 126 10.55 2.91 -7.24
N GLY A 127 11.30 3.23 -8.30
CA GLY A 127 10.82 3.22 -9.68
C GLY A 127 10.35 1.84 -10.15
N THR A 128 11.07 0.77 -9.81
CA THR A 128 10.67 -0.59 -10.20
C THR A 128 9.52 -1.14 -9.38
N SER A 129 9.37 -0.70 -8.12
CA SER A 129 8.20 -1.02 -7.30
C SER A 129 6.89 -0.46 -7.89
N ALA A 130 6.94 0.66 -8.61
CA ALA A 130 5.78 1.22 -9.33
C ALA A 130 5.30 0.28 -10.45
N PHE A 131 6.23 -0.34 -11.19
CA PHE A 131 5.91 -1.34 -12.19
C PHE A 131 5.18 -2.53 -11.58
N LEU A 132 5.71 -3.09 -10.48
CA LEU A 132 5.10 -4.26 -9.83
C LEU A 132 3.74 -3.93 -9.20
N ALA A 133 3.57 -2.77 -8.58
CA ALA A 133 2.30 -2.33 -8.02
C ALA A 133 1.20 -2.24 -9.10
N VAL A 134 1.52 -1.62 -10.23
CA VAL A 134 0.57 -1.54 -11.35
C VAL A 134 0.32 -2.92 -11.97
N ALA A 135 1.35 -3.77 -12.08
CA ALA A 135 1.19 -5.12 -12.62
C ALA A 135 0.28 -6.00 -11.71
N TRP A 136 0.37 -5.86 -10.39
CA TRP A 136 -0.60 -6.45 -9.46
C TRP A 136 -2.01 -5.88 -9.70
N GLY A 137 -2.16 -4.57 -9.85
CA GLY A 137 -3.43 -3.94 -10.24
C GLY A 137 -4.05 -4.53 -11.50
N MET A 138 -3.24 -4.69 -12.56
CA MET A 138 -3.65 -5.34 -13.81
C MET A 138 -4.08 -6.79 -13.60
N LYS A 139 -3.40 -7.53 -12.70
CA LYS A 139 -3.73 -8.92 -12.37
C LYS A 139 -5.07 -9.04 -11.65
N LEU A 140 -5.40 -8.08 -10.78
CA LEU A 140 -6.65 -8.05 -10.03
C LEU A 140 -7.83 -7.48 -10.84
N LEU A 141 -7.56 -6.74 -11.92
CA LEU A 141 -8.59 -6.07 -12.73
C LEU A 141 -9.76 -6.98 -13.19
N PRO A 142 -9.55 -8.24 -13.62
CA PRO A 142 -10.65 -9.07 -14.09
C PRO A 142 -11.53 -9.65 -12.98
N MET A 143 -11.11 -9.52 -11.72
CA MET A 143 -11.80 -10.11 -10.58
C MET A 143 -13.09 -9.38 -10.22
N SER A 144 -13.99 -10.09 -9.55
CA SER A 144 -15.16 -9.46 -8.95
C SER A 144 -14.74 -8.44 -7.88
N ARG A 145 -15.59 -7.44 -7.64
CA ARG A 145 -15.37 -6.43 -6.59
C ARG A 145 -15.13 -7.08 -5.22
N LYS A 146 -15.91 -8.13 -4.92
CA LYS A 146 -15.79 -8.92 -3.69
C LYS A 146 -14.39 -9.53 -3.56
N ASP A 147 -13.90 -10.17 -4.60
CA ASP A 147 -12.58 -10.80 -4.60
C ASP A 147 -11.46 -9.77 -4.46
N ILE A 148 -11.56 -8.62 -5.12
CA ILE A 148 -10.60 -7.52 -4.96
C ILE A 148 -10.56 -7.03 -3.50
N SER A 149 -11.72 -6.89 -2.86
CA SER A 149 -11.81 -6.49 -1.45
C SER A 149 -11.12 -7.50 -0.53
N TYR A 150 -11.44 -8.80 -0.67
CA TYR A 150 -10.79 -9.86 0.11
C TYR A 150 -9.29 -9.95 -0.14
N VAL A 151 -8.85 -9.92 -1.40
CA VAL A 151 -7.43 -10.00 -1.74
C VAL A 151 -6.67 -8.84 -1.10
N ASN A 152 -7.17 -7.61 -1.18
CA ASN A 152 -6.49 -6.47 -0.56
C ASN A 152 -6.53 -6.52 0.98
N ALA A 153 -7.65 -6.90 1.60
CA ALA A 153 -7.73 -7.05 3.05
C ALA A 153 -6.75 -8.13 3.56
N LEU A 154 -6.75 -9.30 2.92
CA LEU A 154 -5.81 -10.38 3.25
C LEU A 154 -4.36 -9.98 2.98
N THR A 155 -4.11 -9.23 1.90
CA THR A 155 -2.78 -8.68 1.59
C THR A 155 -2.24 -7.88 2.76
N LEU A 156 -3.04 -6.96 3.32
CA LEU A 156 -2.64 -6.13 4.45
C LEU A 156 -2.46 -6.93 5.73
N ILE A 157 -3.33 -7.91 5.99
CA ILE A 157 -3.21 -8.80 7.16
C ILE A 157 -1.93 -9.63 7.09
N ILE A 158 -1.67 -10.27 5.95
CA ILE A 158 -0.50 -11.13 5.76
C ILE A 158 0.77 -10.28 5.77
N ALA A 159 0.79 -9.13 5.09
CA ALA A 159 1.95 -8.26 5.06
C ALA A 159 2.30 -7.70 6.45
N GLY A 160 1.30 -7.20 7.18
CA GLY A 160 1.46 -6.74 8.56
C GLY A 160 1.90 -7.89 9.48
N GLY A 161 1.33 -9.08 9.33
CA GLY A 161 1.76 -10.27 10.07
C GLY A 161 3.23 -10.64 9.82
N ILE A 162 3.67 -10.63 8.56
CA ILE A 162 5.08 -10.84 8.20
C ILE A 162 5.96 -9.77 8.85
N HIS A 163 5.57 -8.50 8.77
CA HIS A 163 6.33 -7.42 9.38
C HIS A 163 6.44 -7.59 10.91
N LEU A 164 5.34 -7.84 11.60
CA LEU A 164 5.33 -8.05 13.05
C LEU A 164 6.23 -9.22 13.47
N LEU A 165 6.16 -10.35 12.76
CA LEU A 165 6.97 -11.54 13.03
C LEU A 165 8.47 -11.29 12.82
N LEU A 166 8.83 -10.44 11.85
CA LEU A 166 10.20 -10.24 11.42
C LEU A 166 10.82 -8.94 11.92
N SER A 167 10.05 -8.01 12.49
CA SER A 167 10.49 -6.67 12.92
C SER A 167 11.68 -6.65 13.90
N SER A 168 11.94 -7.76 14.59
CA SER A 168 12.97 -7.90 15.61
C SER A 168 14.15 -8.81 15.21
N ILE A 169 14.25 -9.23 13.94
CA ILE A 169 15.36 -10.07 13.47
C ILE A 169 16.62 -9.23 13.21
N ASN A 170 17.78 -9.89 13.25
CA ASN A 170 19.07 -9.26 12.96
C ASN A 170 19.15 -8.75 11.50
N SER A 171 20.07 -7.82 11.28
CA SER A 171 20.23 -7.03 10.06
C SER A 171 20.57 -7.86 8.82
N ILE A 172 21.41 -8.89 8.94
CA ILE A 172 21.78 -9.76 7.80
C ILE A 172 20.57 -10.60 7.37
N THR A 173 19.86 -11.21 8.32
CA THR A 173 18.65 -11.98 8.02
C THR A 173 17.57 -11.07 7.45
N MET A 174 17.41 -9.86 8.00
CA MET A 174 16.47 -8.87 7.48
C MET A 174 16.77 -8.50 6.03
N LEU A 175 18.03 -8.25 5.70
CA LEU A 175 18.44 -7.93 4.34
C LEU A 175 18.12 -9.08 3.37
N ALA A 176 18.41 -10.33 3.75
CA ALA A 176 18.06 -11.50 2.95
C ALA A 176 16.55 -11.60 2.70
N VAL A 177 15.73 -11.31 3.72
CA VAL A 177 14.26 -11.27 3.60
C VAL A 177 13.83 -10.16 2.64
N VAL A 178 14.29 -8.92 2.85
CA VAL A 178 13.96 -7.75 2.01
C VAL A 178 14.27 -8.00 0.54
N ILE A 179 15.33 -8.74 0.21
CA ILE A 179 15.68 -9.10 -1.17
C ILE A 179 14.77 -10.21 -1.72
N SER A 180 14.43 -11.19 -0.90
CA SER A 180 13.66 -12.38 -1.31
C SER A 180 12.20 -12.05 -1.60
N LEU A 181 11.59 -11.16 -0.81
CA LEU A 181 10.17 -10.80 -0.91
C LEU A 181 9.75 -10.27 -2.30
N PRO A 182 10.41 -9.27 -2.91
CA PRO A 182 10.04 -8.77 -4.23
C PRO A 182 10.27 -9.80 -5.35
N LEU A 183 11.29 -10.66 -5.21
CA LEU A 183 11.53 -11.77 -6.15
C LEU A 183 10.38 -12.78 -6.11
N LEU A 184 10.00 -13.23 -4.90
CA LEU A 184 8.91 -14.17 -4.70
C LEU A 184 7.56 -13.57 -5.14
N SER A 185 7.31 -12.30 -4.83
CA SER A 185 6.11 -11.59 -5.30
C SER A 185 6.03 -11.60 -6.83
N SER A 186 7.15 -11.35 -7.51
CA SER A 186 7.22 -11.37 -8.98
C SER A 186 7.01 -12.77 -9.57
N VAL A 187 7.59 -13.80 -8.94
CA VAL A 187 7.37 -15.21 -9.31
C VAL A 187 5.88 -15.56 -9.20
N ILE A 188 5.25 -15.20 -8.09
CA ILE A 188 3.83 -15.49 -7.85
C ILE A 188 2.96 -14.67 -8.81
N LEU A 189 3.26 -13.39 -9.08
CA LEU A 189 2.50 -12.57 -10.03
C LEU A 189 2.40 -13.23 -11.42
N ILE A 190 3.50 -13.86 -11.87
CA ILE A 190 3.59 -14.56 -13.14
C ILE A 190 2.83 -15.89 -13.12
N HIS A 191 2.99 -16.68 -12.06
CA HIS A 191 2.45 -18.04 -11.97
C HIS A 191 1.05 -18.13 -11.38
N ALA A 192 0.57 -17.06 -10.73
CA ALA A 192 -0.78 -16.98 -10.23
C ALA A 192 -1.74 -17.22 -11.40
N PRO A 193 -2.79 -18.04 -11.20
CA PRO A 193 -3.74 -18.35 -12.26
C PRO A 193 -4.33 -17.07 -12.86
N LYS A 194 -4.80 -17.13 -14.10
CA LYS A 194 -5.62 -16.03 -14.61
C LYS A 194 -6.93 -16.07 -13.81
N PRO A 195 -7.36 -14.95 -13.19
CA PRO A 195 -8.66 -14.91 -12.56
C PRO A 195 -9.72 -15.19 -13.63
N GLU A 196 -10.81 -15.86 -13.25
CA GLU A 196 -11.95 -15.94 -14.16
C GLU A 196 -12.53 -14.53 -14.25
N PRO A 197 -12.93 -14.10 -15.45
CA PRO A 197 -13.67 -12.86 -15.58
C PRO A 197 -14.89 -12.93 -14.65
N ALA A 198 -15.16 -11.87 -13.90
CA ALA A 198 -16.42 -11.77 -13.18
C ALA A 198 -17.58 -12.03 -14.18
N ASP A 199 -18.43 -13.03 -13.89
CA ASP A 199 -19.59 -13.31 -14.72
C ASP A 199 -20.40 -12.02 -14.87
N LEU A 200 -20.63 -11.61 -16.12
CA LEU A 200 -21.35 -10.40 -16.51
C LEU A 200 -22.85 -10.41 -16.10
N GLN A 201 -23.26 -11.30 -15.19
CA GLN A 201 -24.66 -11.68 -14.97
C GLN A 201 -25.29 -11.36 -13.61
N SER A 202 -24.65 -10.71 -12.63
CA SER A 202 -25.39 -10.42 -11.38
C SER A 202 -25.28 -9.04 -10.75
N ASP A 203 -24.40 -8.16 -11.20
CA ASP A 203 -24.46 -6.76 -10.78
C ASP A 203 -24.68 -5.93 -12.04
N SER A 204 -25.91 -5.44 -12.23
CA SER A 204 -26.13 -4.35 -13.19
C SER A 204 -25.05 -3.31 -12.91
N PRO A 205 -24.29 -2.82 -13.90
CA PRO A 205 -23.25 -1.83 -13.66
C PRO A 205 -23.93 -0.68 -12.94
N GLU A 206 -23.65 -0.52 -11.64
CA GLU A 206 -24.33 0.50 -10.84
C GLU A 206 -24.18 1.79 -11.63
N GLN A 207 -25.32 2.33 -12.07
CA GLN A 207 -25.38 3.56 -12.83
C GLN A 207 -25.06 4.71 -11.86
N TYR A 208 -23.82 4.77 -11.38
CA TYR A 208 -23.23 6.02 -10.93
C TYR A 208 -23.31 7.01 -12.08
N THR A 209 -24.33 7.85 -12.06
CA THR A 209 -24.39 9.06 -12.87
C THR A 209 -23.35 10.02 -12.28
N VAL A 210 -22.06 9.71 -12.53
CA VAL A 210 -20.97 10.63 -12.22
C VAL A 210 -21.12 11.79 -13.17
N ARG A 211 -21.80 12.84 -12.72
CA ARG A 211 -21.89 14.12 -13.43
C ARG A 211 -20.44 14.61 -13.60
N ARG A 212 -19.95 14.53 -14.84
CA ARG A 212 -18.70 15.08 -15.42
C ARG A 212 -17.55 15.40 -14.46
N SER A 213 -16.42 14.69 -14.63
CA SER A 213 -15.04 14.97 -14.13
C SER A 213 -14.81 15.17 -12.63
N PHE A 214 -15.69 15.86 -11.91
CA PHE A 214 -15.58 16.14 -10.48
C PHE A 214 -15.69 14.89 -9.61
N GLY A 215 -16.58 13.95 -9.95
CA GLY A 215 -16.69 12.70 -9.18
C GLY A 215 -15.48 11.77 -9.33
N ILE A 216 -14.62 12.00 -10.32
CA ILE A 216 -13.35 11.26 -10.46
C ILE A 216 -12.21 11.89 -9.68
N ALA A 217 -12.19 13.22 -9.59
CA ALA A 217 -11.18 13.95 -8.85
C ALA A 217 -11.29 13.74 -7.34
N ILE A 218 -12.50 13.64 -6.78
CA ILE A 218 -12.71 13.56 -5.33
C ILE A 218 -11.98 12.37 -4.69
N PRO A 219 -12.11 11.11 -5.15
CA PRO A 219 -11.39 9.99 -4.56
C PRO A 219 -9.87 10.11 -4.66
N LEU A 220 -9.36 10.68 -5.76
CA LEU A 220 -7.92 10.87 -5.97
C LEU A 220 -7.35 11.94 -5.05
N VAL A 221 -8.02 13.09 -4.96
CA VAL A 221 -7.69 14.16 -4.01
C VAL A 221 -7.74 13.62 -2.58
N THR A 222 -8.72 12.76 -2.30
CA THR A 222 -8.86 12.11 -1.01
C THR A 222 -7.66 11.20 -0.71
N CYS A 223 -7.24 10.34 -1.65
CA CYS A 223 -6.03 9.54 -1.50
C CYS A 223 -4.79 10.40 -1.23
N ALA A 224 -4.63 11.52 -1.95
CA ALA A 224 -3.50 12.43 -1.77
C ALA A 224 -3.49 13.12 -0.41
N LEU A 225 -4.63 13.69 -0.01
CA LEU A 225 -4.77 14.35 1.30
C LEU A 225 -4.50 13.39 2.45
N TYR A 226 -5.04 12.18 2.37
CA TYR A 226 -4.83 11.21 3.43
C TYR A 226 -3.43 10.61 3.42
N ALA A 227 -2.80 10.43 2.26
CA ALA A 227 -1.39 10.05 2.22
C ALA A 227 -0.50 11.11 2.85
N LEU A 228 -0.78 12.39 2.58
CA LEU A 228 -0.11 13.52 3.21
C LEU A 228 -0.29 13.51 4.73
N CYS A 229 -1.53 13.41 5.20
CA CYS A 229 -1.87 13.30 6.60
C CYS A 229 -1.15 12.11 7.27
N GLY A 230 -1.19 10.93 6.64
CA GLY A 230 -0.52 9.73 7.13
C GLY A 230 0.99 9.94 7.25
N GLU A 231 1.62 10.62 6.30
CA GLU A 231 3.05 10.90 6.35
C GLU A 231 3.42 11.91 7.45
N LEU A 232 2.58 12.91 7.70
CA LEU A 232 2.77 13.82 8.85
C LEU A 232 2.70 13.05 10.18
N LEU A 233 1.69 12.18 10.35
CA LEU A 233 1.59 11.31 11.53
C LEU A 233 2.73 10.30 11.63
N ARG A 234 3.19 9.75 10.50
CA ARG A 234 4.36 8.85 10.44
C ARG A 234 5.58 9.55 11.02
N ASN A 235 5.86 10.78 10.58
CA ASN A 235 7.02 11.55 11.05
C ASN A 235 6.89 11.95 12.53
N ALA A 236 5.72 12.42 12.97
CA ALA A 236 5.48 12.75 14.38
C ALA A 236 5.60 11.51 15.28
N SER A 237 4.99 10.38 14.86
CA SER A 237 5.06 9.12 15.61
C SER A 237 6.48 8.56 15.64
N ALA A 238 7.19 8.56 14.51
CA ALA A 238 8.58 8.09 14.44
C ALA A 238 9.49 8.89 15.38
N SER A 239 9.29 10.20 15.47
CA SER A 239 10.05 11.07 16.39
C SER A 239 9.75 10.75 17.86
N SER A 240 8.53 10.31 18.17
CA SER A 240 8.11 10.01 19.55
C SER A 240 8.55 8.64 20.08
N VAL A 241 8.51 7.58 19.27
CA VAL A 241 8.73 6.18 19.72
C VAL A 241 9.75 5.41 18.87
N GLY A 242 10.35 6.05 17.86
CA GLY A 242 11.20 5.41 16.87
C GLY A 242 10.43 4.79 15.70
N VAL A 243 11.12 4.61 14.57
CA VAL A 243 10.54 4.11 13.31
C VAL A 243 9.97 2.70 13.46
N THR A 244 10.71 1.78 14.08
CA THR A 244 10.30 0.38 14.23
C THR A 244 9.02 0.24 15.05
N THR A 245 8.98 0.87 16.23
CA THR A 245 7.80 0.85 17.11
C THR A 245 6.59 1.50 16.44
N MET A 246 6.80 2.65 15.75
CA MET A 246 5.76 3.31 14.96
C MET A 246 5.18 2.38 13.89
N GLY A 247 6.04 1.65 13.17
CA GLY A 247 5.64 0.66 12.16
C GLY A 247 4.78 -0.48 12.71
N VAL A 248 5.13 -0.99 13.88
CA VAL A 248 4.35 -2.03 14.58
C VAL A 248 2.92 -1.55 14.86
N TYR A 249 2.75 -0.35 15.41
CA TYR A 249 1.42 0.21 15.69
C TYR A 249 0.60 0.46 14.42
N TYR A 250 1.25 0.92 13.36
CA TYR A 250 0.62 1.10 12.06
C TYR A 250 0.07 -0.22 11.49
N ASP A 251 0.87 -1.28 11.52
CA ASP A 251 0.45 -2.57 11.00
C ASP A 251 -0.63 -3.23 11.83
N PHE A 252 -0.61 -3.08 13.16
CA PHE A 252 -1.73 -3.47 14.00
C PHE A 252 -3.03 -2.79 13.56
N GLY A 253 -2.99 -1.48 13.32
CA GLY A 253 -4.15 -0.75 12.82
C GLY A 253 -4.60 -1.23 11.44
N LEU A 254 -3.67 -1.50 10.52
CA LEU A 254 -4.00 -2.06 9.20
C LEU A 254 -4.66 -3.44 9.29
N ILE A 255 -4.17 -4.32 10.16
CA ILE A 255 -4.73 -5.65 10.41
C ILE A 255 -6.15 -5.52 10.97
N ILE A 256 -6.34 -4.68 11.99
CA ILE A 256 -7.65 -4.45 12.61
C ILE A 256 -8.64 -3.90 11.58
N GLY A 257 -8.27 -2.85 10.84
CA GLY A 257 -9.12 -2.26 9.80
C GLY A 257 -9.50 -3.28 8.72
N SER A 258 -8.55 -4.09 8.27
CA SER A 258 -8.78 -5.13 7.27
C SER A 258 -9.71 -6.24 7.79
N ALA A 259 -9.56 -6.67 9.05
CA ALA A 259 -10.43 -7.65 9.67
C ALA A 259 -11.88 -7.13 9.80
N VAL A 260 -12.05 -5.86 10.15
CA VAL A 260 -13.37 -5.21 10.21
C VAL A 260 -14.04 -5.19 8.83
N ILE A 261 -13.29 -4.93 7.76
CA ILE A 261 -13.82 -4.94 6.40
C ILE A 261 -14.25 -6.34 5.99
N ILE A 262 -13.42 -7.36 6.23
CA ILE A 262 -13.77 -8.77 5.98
C ILE A 262 -15.05 -9.15 6.71
N ALA A 263 -15.16 -8.77 7.98
CA ALA A 263 -16.34 -9.04 8.79
C ALA A 263 -17.58 -8.32 8.23
N SER A 264 -17.46 -7.03 7.88
CA SER A 264 -18.54 -6.23 7.30
C SER A 264 -19.07 -6.83 5.99
N GLU A 265 -18.17 -7.27 5.10
CA GLU A 265 -18.52 -7.94 3.84
C GLU A 265 -19.24 -9.28 4.09
N TYR A 266 -18.78 -10.04 5.08
CA TYR A 266 -19.41 -11.31 5.47
C TYR A 266 -20.82 -11.11 6.05
N PHE A 267 -21.00 -10.15 6.97
CA PHE A 267 -22.30 -9.88 7.58
C PHE A 267 -23.30 -9.26 6.61
N SER A 268 -22.84 -8.49 5.62
CA SER A 268 -23.71 -7.93 4.58
C SER A 268 -24.31 -9.03 3.69
N GLN A 269 -23.60 -10.13 3.48
CA GLN A 269 -24.09 -11.31 2.73
C GLN A 269 -25.07 -12.17 3.54
N ALA A 270 -24.99 -12.15 4.87
CA ALA A 270 -25.86 -12.91 5.74
C ALA A 270 -27.26 -12.29 5.90
N LYS A 271 -27.44 -11.02 5.49
CA LYS A 271 -28.76 -10.36 5.51
C LYS A 271 -29.52 -10.73 4.24
N PRO A 272 -30.73 -11.33 4.34
CA PRO A 272 -31.58 -11.54 3.18
C PRO A 272 -31.92 -10.19 2.54
N ALA A 273 -31.93 -10.16 1.20
CA ALA A 273 -32.18 -9.00 0.35
C ALA A 273 -33.61 -8.43 0.54
N ILE A 274 -33.89 -7.82 1.70
CA ILE A 274 -35.19 -7.24 2.05
C ILE A 274 -35.24 -5.74 1.72
N THR A 275 -34.14 -5.13 1.29
CA THR A 275 -34.11 -3.71 0.95
C THR A 275 -33.57 -3.46 -0.45
N ASP A 276 -34.48 -3.18 -1.39
CA ASP A 276 -34.27 -2.61 -2.74
C ASP A 276 -33.62 -1.21 -2.74
N LYS A 277 -32.92 -0.83 -1.67
CA LYS A 277 -32.19 0.44 -1.66
C LYS A 277 -30.86 0.22 -2.37
N PRO A 278 -30.56 0.99 -3.44
CA PRO A 278 -29.25 0.94 -4.07
C PRO A 278 -28.19 1.14 -3.00
N HIS A 279 -27.27 0.19 -2.92
CA HIS A 279 -26.30 0.11 -1.85
C HIS A 279 -25.33 1.28 -2.02
N ASN A 280 -25.59 2.41 -1.37
CA ASN A 280 -24.79 3.61 -1.58
C ASN A 280 -23.40 3.41 -0.93
N GLU A 281 -22.45 2.94 -1.72
CA GLU A 281 -21.11 2.49 -1.30
C GLU A 281 -20.30 3.58 -0.59
N PHE A 282 -20.65 4.85 -0.80
CA PHE A 282 -20.08 5.99 -0.08
C PHE A 282 -20.41 6.00 1.43
N ASN A 283 -21.38 5.20 1.88
CA ASN A 283 -21.63 5.02 3.31
C ASN A 283 -20.52 4.23 4.01
N ALA A 284 -19.77 3.37 3.29
CA ALA A 284 -18.61 2.65 3.86
C ALA A 284 -17.37 3.55 3.99
N LEU A 285 -17.28 4.62 3.19
CA LEU A 285 -16.22 5.62 3.29
C LEU A 285 -16.35 6.56 4.49
N LYS A 286 -17.60 6.88 4.88
CA LYS A 286 -17.87 7.76 6.04
C LYS A 286 -17.18 7.28 7.32
N PRO A 287 -17.33 6.01 7.78
CA PRO A 287 -16.65 5.55 8.99
C PRO A 287 -15.12 5.54 8.81
N MET A 288 -14.60 5.30 7.60
CA MET A 288 -13.16 5.35 7.33
C MET A 288 -12.62 6.78 7.48
N PHE A 289 -13.29 7.78 6.89
CA PHE A 289 -12.92 9.19 7.06
C PHE A 289 -13.12 9.69 8.49
N MET A 290 -14.16 9.23 9.17
CA MET A 290 -14.37 9.54 10.59
C MET A 290 -13.25 8.96 11.45
N ALA A 291 -12.83 7.71 11.22
CA ALA A 291 -11.72 7.10 11.95
C ALA A 291 -10.39 7.84 11.72
N MET A 292 -10.13 8.26 10.48
CA MET A 292 -8.93 9.03 10.14
C MET A 292 -8.96 10.45 10.70
N ALA A 293 -10.10 11.14 10.64
CA ALA A 293 -10.25 12.46 11.27
C ALA A 293 -10.13 12.36 12.80
N LEU A 294 -10.72 11.32 13.41
CA LEU A 294 -10.59 11.03 14.82
C LEU A 294 -9.13 10.82 15.21
N ALA A 295 -8.32 10.15 14.38
CA ALA A 295 -6.90 9.96 14.64
C ALA A 295 -6.14 11.28 14.85
N PHE A 296 -6.47 12.34 14.10
CA PHE A 296 -5.87 13.67 14.30
C PHE A 296 -6.45 14.40 15.51
N MET A 297 -7.71 14.15 15.84
CA MET A 297 -8.35 14.80 16.99
C MET A 297 -7.94 14.16 18.32
N ILE A 298 -7.62 12.86 18.36
CA ILE A 298 -7.31 12.18 19.63
C ILE A 298 -6.02 12.68 20.28
N THR A 299 -5.04 13.13 19.49
CA THR A 299 -3.82 13.74 20.01
C THR A 299 -4.12 15.10 20.63
N VAL A 300 -4.94 15.92 19.97
CA VAL A 300 -5.24 17.30 20.41
C VAL A 300 -6.26 17.33 21.56
N ILE A 301 -7.33 16.53 21.47
CA ILE A 301 -8.46 16.58 22.42
C ILE A 301 -8.18 15.72 23.65
N PHE A 302 -7.65 14.51 23.45
CA PHE A 302 -7.48 13.54 24.54
C PHE A 302 -6.03 13.40 24.99
N SER A 303 -5.11 14.22 24.46
CA SER A 303 -3.67 14.14 24.75
C SER A 303 -3.09 12.74 24.52
N MET A 304 -3.67 11.99 23.56
CA MET A 304 -3.19 10.65 23.25
C MET A 304 -1.85 10.71 22.51
N PRO A 305 -0.94 9.75 22.75
CA PRO A 305 0.33 9.72 22.05
C PRO A 305 0.19 9.57 20.52
N TYR A 306 1.13 10.17 19.77
CA TYR A 306 1.13 10.13 18.30
C TYR A 306 1.15 8.72 17.71
N TYR A 307 1.78 7.74 18.37
CA TYR A 307 1.78 6.35 17.91
C TYR A 307 0.39 5.70 18.00
N PHE A 308 -0.41 6.05 19.01
CA PHE A 308 -1.78 5.56 19.14
C PHE A 308 -2.68 6.20 18.08
N ALA A 309 -2.49 7.49 17.82
CA ALA A 309 -3.12 8.17 16.70
C ALA A 309 -2.77 7.53 15.36
N TYR A 310 -1.50 7.16 15.15
CA TYR A 310 -1.09 6.50 13.92
C TYR A 310 -1.71 5.09 13.75
N LEU A 311 -1.91 4.35 14.84
CA LEU A 311 -2.70 3.11 14.83
C LEU A 311 -4.16 3.39 14.42
N CYS A 312 -4.83 4.36 15.04
CA CYS A 312 -6.21 4.70 14.69
C CYS A 312 -6.34 5.17 13.23
N PHE A 313 -5.37 5.95 12.76
CA PHE A 313 -5.28 6.38 11.38
C PHE A 313 -5.18 5.17 10.45
N ALA A 314 -4.31 4.20 10.77
CA ALA A 314 -4.09 3.00 9.97
C ALA A 314 -5.36 2.14 9.83
N VAL A 315 -6.20 2.06 10.87
CA VAL A 315 -7.51 1.38 10.81
C VAL A 315 -8.37 1.96 9.69
N GLY A 316 -8.51 3.29 9.64
CA GLY A 316 -9.28 3.94 8.57
C GLY A 316 -8.58 3.88 7.22
N PHE A 317 -7.24 3.97 7.21
CA PHE A 317 -6.43 3.96 6.00
C PHE A 317 -6.46 2.60 5.27
N ALA A 318 -6.56 1.49 6.00
CA ALA A 318 -6.78 0.17 5.40
C ALA A 318 -8.04 0.18 4.50
N GLY A 319 -9.12 0.78 5.00
CA GLY A 319 -10.36 0.93 4.25
C GLY A 319 -10.23 1.82 3.02
N LEU A 320 -9.61 2.99 3.17
CA LEU A 320 -9.36 3.88 2.04
C LEU A 320 -8.54 3.19 0.94
N ARG A 321 -7.52 2.43 1.32
CA ARG A 321 -6.65 1.73 0.36
C ARG A 321 -7.43 0.67 -0.42
N ILE A 322 -8.23 -0.17 0.25
CA ILE A 322 -9.08 -1.16 -0.42
C ILE A 322 -10.07 -0.46 -1.35
N TYR A 323 -10.73 0.60 -0.87
CA TYR A 323 -11.67 1.36 -1.66
C TYR A 323 -11.02 1.96 -2.92
N ALA A 324 -9.79 2.49 -2.82
CA ALA A 324 -9.08 3.06 -3.96
C ALA A 324 -8.90 2.04 -5.10
N TRP A 325 -8.57 0.78 -4.78
CA TRP A 325 -8.47 -0.30 -5.75
C TRP A 325 -9.82 -0.65 -6.39
N LEU A 326 -10.88 -0.76 -5.58
CA LEU A 326 -12.24 -1.03 -6.07
C LEU A 326 -12.75 0.11 -6.95
N TYR A 327 -12.48 1.34 -6.56
CA TYR A 327 -12.83 2.54 -7.29
C TYR A 327 -12.15 2.56 -8.66
N CYS A 328 -10.84 2.29 -8.71
CA CYS A 328 -10.09 2.17 -9.96
C CYS A 328 -10.70 1.10 -10.88
N ASN A 329 -10.99 -0.09 -10.36
CA ASN A 329 -11.64 -1.16 -11.11
C ASN A 329 -12.99 -0.70 -11.71
N SER A 330 -13.83 -0.07 -10.90
CA SER A 330 -15.14 0.43 -11.30
C SER A 330 -15.03 1.45 -12.44
N ILE A 331 -14.17 2.47 -12.32
CA ILE A 331 -14.04 3.49 -13.38
C ILE A 331 -13.40 2.95 -14.66
N ILE A 332 -12.49 1.98 -14.54
CA ILE A 332 -11.90 1.32 -15.72
C ILE A 332 -12.98 0.56 -16.48
N ASN A 333 -13.73 -0.29 -15.79
CA ASN A 333 -14.76 -1.13 -16.41
C ASN A 333 -15.93 -0.30 -16.95
N LYS A 334 -16.32 0.75 -16.23
CA LYS A 334 -17.44 1.61 -16.59
C LYS A 334 -17.16 2.56 -17.75
N PHE A 335 -15.99 3.20 -17.74
CA PHE A 335 -15.66 4.26 -18.70
C PHE A 335 -14.65 3.80 -19.77
N GLY A 336 -14.21 2.54 -19.74
CA GLY A 336 -13.22 2.01 -20.67
C GLY A 336 -11.86 2.73 -20.60
N LEU A 337 -11.52 3.27 -19.42
CA LEU A 337 -10.27 4.01 -19.25
C LEU A 337 -9.07 3.06 -19.30
N ASN A 338 -7.92 3.59 -19.72
CA ASN A 338 -6.68 2.80 -19.72
C ASN A 338 -6.31 2.39 -18.28
N PRO A 339 -6.26 1.08 -17.96
CA PRO A 339 -6.06 0.60 -16.59
C PRO A 339 -4.73 1.04 -15.96
N ILE A 340 -3.64 0.98 -16.74
CA ILE A 340 -2.29 1.37 -16.30
C ILE A 340 -2.31 2.83 -15.87
N ARG A 341 -2.92 3.70 -16.69
CA ARG A 341 -3.03 5.13 -16.36
C ARG A 341 -3.82 5.34 -15.07
N VAL A 342 -4.97 4.69 -14.92
CA VAL A 342 -5.83 4.85 -13.74
C VAL A 342 -5.11 4.40 -12.46
N PHE A 343 -4.55 3.19 -12.45
CA PHE A 343 -3.77 2.72 -11.29
C PHE A 343 -2.56 3.61 -11.01
N SER A 344 -1.90 4.11 -12.06
CA SER A 344 -0.75 4.99 -11.87
C SER A 344 -1.13 6.34 -11.25
N ILE A 345 -2.27 6.93 -11.62
CA ILE A 345 -2.76 8.16 -11.00
C ILE A 345 -3.11 7.93 -9.52
N MET A 346 -3.77 6.82 -9.21
CA MET A 346 -4.08 6.45 -7.82
C MET A 346 -2.80 6.29 -6.99
N LEU A 347 -1.84 5.49 -7.47
CA LEU A 347 -0.58 5.27 -6.76
C LEU A 347 0.26 6.56 -6.65
N ALA A 348 0.25 7.40 -7.69
CA ALA A 348 0.95 8.69 -7.65
C ALA A 348 0.33 9.61 -6.61
N SER A 349 -1.00 9.58 -6.44
CA SER A 349 -1.70 10.33 -5.41
C SER A 349 -1.21 9.94 -4.01
N PHE A 350 -0.97 8.65 -3.74
CA PHE A 350 -0.35 8.21 -2.48
C PHE A 350 1.12 8.65 -2.37
N ALA A 351 1.89 8.59 -3.45
CA ALA A 351 3.31 8.96 -3.46
C ALA A 351 3.55 10.47 -3.27
N LEU A 352 2.54 11.32 -3.49
CA LEU A 352 2.62 12.76 -3.19
C LEU A 352 2.78 13.05 -1.69
N GLY A 353 2.31 12.16 -0.81
CA GLY A 353 2.39 12.34 0.64
C GLY A 353 3.84 12.58 1.12
N PRO A 354 4.77 11.62 0.92
CA PRO A 354 6.20 11.78 1.21
C PRO A 354 6.85 13.02 0.60
N PHE A 355 6.45 13.38 -0.62
CA PHE A 355 7.03 14.50 -1.38
C PHE A 355 6.66 15.87 -0.79
N ILE A 356 5.44 16.01 -0.27
CA ILE A 356 4.93 17.27 0.30
C ILE A 356 5.16 17.33 1.81
N ALA A 357 4.96 16.22 2.54
CA ALA A 357 5.08 16.20 4.00
C ALA A 357 6.53 16.38 4.47
N SER A 358 7.53 15.80 3.77
CA SER A 358 8.93 15.89 4.23
C SER A 358 9.44 17.34 4.30
N PRO A 359 9.23 18.20 3.27
CA PRO A 359 9.56 19.62 3.38
C PRO A 359 8.78 20.35 4.48
N ILE A 360 7.48 20.06 4.65
CA ILE A 360 6.65 20.71 5.68
C ILE A 360 7.18 20.39 7.07
N MET A 361 7.50 19.13 7.36
CA MET A 361 8.04 18.73 8.66
C MET A 361 9.41 19.36 8.93
N HIS A 362 10.25 19.51 7.90
CA HIS A 362 11.52 20.21 8.04
C HIS A 362 11.33 21.70 8.38
N LEU A 363 10.32 22.36 7.79
CA LEU A 363 9.98 23.75 8.11
C LEU A 363 9.42 23.89 9.54
N VAL A 364 8.62 22.94 10.00
CA VAL A 364 8.11 22.92 11.38
C VAL A 364 9.26 22.73 12.38
N ALA A 365 10.16 21.78 12.13
CA ALA A 365 11.31 21.53 12.99
C ALA A 365 12.25 22.74 13.13
N ILE A 366 12.51 23.48 12.04
CA ILE A 366 13.30 24.73 12.09
C ILE A 366 12.64 25.78 12.99
N ASN A 367 11.30 25.84 13.01
CA ASN A 367 10.57 26.82 13.82
C ASN A 367 10.49 26.45 15.30
N ASP A 368 10.52 25.16 15.65
CA ASP A 368 10.54 24.72 17.05
C ASP A 368 11.89 25.01 17.74
N ASP A 369 13.00 25.10 17.00
CA ASP A 369 14.32 25.52 17.51
C ASP A 369 14.45 27.05 17.73
N LEU A 370 13.42 27.83 17.38
CA LEU A 370 13.37 29.29 17.51
C LEU A 370 12.56 29.78 18.73
N TRP A 371 12.04 28.87 19.54
CA TRP A 371 11.35 29.12 20.83
C TRP A 371 12.07 28.42 21.97
#